data_AF-S4RES0-F1
#
_entry.id   AF-S4RES0-F1
#
_cell.length_a   1.000
_cell.length_b   1.000
_cell.length_c   1.000
_cell.angle_alpha   90.00
_cell.angle_beta   90.00
_cell.angle_gamma   90.00
#
_symmetry.space_group_name_H-M   'P 1'
#
loop_
_entity.id
_entity.type
_entity.pdbx_description
1 polymer ?
#
loop_
_entity_poly.entity_id
_entity_poly.type
_entity_poly.pdbx_seq_one_letter_code
_entity_poly.pdbx_strand_id
1 'polypeptide(L)'
;ELPDKREQVRCVYSVIDKLPQPHHSALQRLIFHLVRVAQQEETNRMSASALAIVFAPCVLRGRDGRDPLLGMREVAHATACLELIIGEQMTRVQSILADIASLDTAHEAASHRLLLVLQSLVRHLTQPFATLHEAAFDVNPGERQGPTEEIPTLFDQDATAIRDEERILRKQLQSIQEEREELSYGMLALEPCGSDEETLDSGASLGT
;
A
#
# COMPACT_ATOMS: atom_id res chain seq x y z
N GLU A 1 -19.22 -4.38 32.56
CA GLU A 1 -19.32 -3.95 31.14
C GLU A 1 -18.32 -4.79 30.35
N LEU A 2 -18.73 -5.31 29.18
CA LEU A 2 -17.81 -6.05 28.33
C LEU A 2 -16.86 -5.04 27.68
N PRO A 3 -15.53 -5.25 27.69
CA PRO A 3 -14.59 -4.32 27.07
C PRO A 3 -14.92 -4.13 25.59
N ASP A 4 -14.75 -2.92 25.07
CA ASP A 4 -15.00 -2.61 23.65
C ASP A 4 -14.16 -3.54 22.77
N LYS A 5 -14.69 -3.95 21.61
CA LYS A 5 -14.00 -4.86 20.68
C LYS A 5 -12.62 -4.31 20.30
N ARG A 6 -12.50 -2.99 20.14
CA ARG A 6 -11.22 -2.31 19.87
C ARG A 6 -10.24 -2.41 21.03
N GLU A 7 -10.71 -2.33 22.28
CA GLU A 7 -9.86 -2.51 23.46
C GLU A 7 -9.38 -3.97 23.59
N GLN A 8 -10.26 -4.94 23.29
CA GLN A 8 -9.89 -6.36 23.26
C GLN A 8 -8.78 -6.62 22.23
N VAL A 9 -8.94 -6.09 21.02
CA VAL A 9 -7.92 -6.13 19.96
C VAL A 9 -6.59 -5.56 20.47
N ARG A 10 -6.58 -4.34 21.00
CA ARG A 10 -5.36 -3.71 21.51
C ARG A 10 -4.71 -4.52 22.64
N CYS A 11 -5.50 -5.07 23.55
CA CYS A 11 -5.03 -5.91 24.63
C CYS A 11 -4.35 -7.17 24.09
N VAL A 12 -4.97 -7.87 23.14
CA VAL A 12 -4.42 -9.08 22.52
C VAL A 12 -3.10 -8.79 21.81
N TYR A 13 -3.04 -7.75 20.97
CA TYR A 13 -1.79 -7.37 20.30
C TYR A 13 -0.68 -6.99 21.29
N SER A 14 -1.01 -6.31 22.40
CA SER A 14 -0.01 -5.99 23.44
C SER A 14 0.61 -7.22 24.12
N VAL A 15 -0.07 -8.38 24.07
CA VAL A 15 0.46 -9.66 24.55
C VAL A 15 1.28 -10.34 23.46
N ILE A 16 0.81 -10.30 22.21
CA ILE A 16 1.53 -10.82 21.04
C ILE A 16 2.90 -10.15 20.90
N ASP A 17 2.97 -8.82 21.09
CA ASP A 17 4.21 -8.03 21.01
C ASP A 17 5.26 -8.42 22.06
N LYS A 18 4.85 -9.14 23.11
CA LYS A 18 5.74 -9.64 24.18
C LYS A 18 6.24 -11.06 23.92
N LEU A 19 5.78 -11.71 22.85
CA LEU A 19 6.24 -13.05 22.50
C LEU A 19 7.72 -13.01 22.07
N PRO A 20 8.52 -14.05 22.39
CA PRO A 20 9.83 -14.22 21.80
C PRO A 20 9.75 -14.18 20.27
N GLN A 21 10.76 -13.58 19.64
CA GLN A 21 10.80 -13.37 18.18
C GLN A 21 10.42 -14.62 17.37
N PRO A 22 10.93 -15.84 17.65
CA PRO A 22 10.54 -17.03 16.88
C PRO A 22 9.04 -17.35 16.95
N HIS A 23 8.42 -17.16 18.13
CA HIS A 23 6.99 -17.40 18.32
C HIS A 23 6.14 -16.31 17.67
N HIS A 24 6.58 -15.05 17.78
CA HIS A 24 5.95 -13.92 17.10
C HIS A 24 5.92 -14.13 15.58
N SER A 25 7.07 -14.43 14.96
CA SER A 25 7.17 -14.65 13.51
C SER A 25 6.35 -15.84 13.03
N ALA A 26 6.34 -16.95 13.80
CA ALA A 26 5.52 -18.12 13.47
C ALA A 26 4.02 -17.80 13.55
N LEU A 27 3.58 -17.10 14.61
CA LEU A 27 2.20 -16.69 14.78
C LEU A 27 1.78 -15.74 13.65
N GLN A 28 2.58 -14.73 13.33
CA GLN A 28 2.31 -13.78 12.25
C GLN A 28 2.13 -14.48 10.90
N ARG A 29 3.03 -15.42 10.54
CA ARG A 29 2.91 -16.21 9.31
C ARG A 29 1.66 -17.08 9.30
N LEU A 30 1.34 -17.72 10.43
CA LEU A 30 0.14 -18.53 10.55
C LEU A 30 -1.12 -17.68 10.35
N ILE A 31 -1.24 -16.57 11.07
CA ILE A 31 -2.40 -15.67 10.97
C ILE A 31 -2.55 -15.16 9.54
N PHE A 32 -1.46 -14.72 8.90
CA PHE A 32 -1.49 -14.30 7.50
C PHE A 32 -2.02 -15.40 6.57
N HIS A 33 -1.56 -16.64 6.76
CA HIS A 33 -2.07 -17.77 6.00
C HIS A 33 -3.57 -18.01 6.24
N LEU A 34 -4.02 -17.99 7.50
CA LEU A 34 -5.43 -18.17 7.84
C LEU A 34 -6.32 -17.08 7.25
N VAL A 35 -5.86 -15.82 7.21
CA VAL A 35 -6.58 -14.73 6.55
C VAL A 35 -6.76 -15.01 5.05
N ARG A 36 -5.71 -15.48 4.36
CA ARG A 36 -5.81 -15.84 2.94
C ARG A 36 -6.78 -16.99 2.69
N VAL A 37 -6.85 -17.95 3.60
CA VAL A 37 -7.82 -19.05 3.54
C VAL A 37 -9.24 -18.51 3.76
N ALA A 38 -9.44 -17.66 4.78
CA ALA A 38 -10.75 -17.05 5.08
C ALA A 38 -11.27 -16.14 3.95
N GLN A 39 -10.39 -15.45 3.22
CA GLN A 39 -10.78 -14.66 2.04
C GLN A 39 -11.39 -15.50 0.91
N GLN A 40 -11.15 -16.81 0.90
CA GLN A 40 -11.69 -17.75 -0.08
C GLN A 40 -12.92 -18.52 0.46
N GLU A 41 -13.59 -18.01 1.50
CA GLU A 41 -14.72 -18.67 2.19
C GLU A 41 -15.82 -19.15 1.23
N GLU A 42 -16.12 -18.39 0.17
CA GLU A 42 -17.15 -18.79 -0.81
C GLU A 42 -16.83 -20.13 -1.49
N THR A 43 -15.55 -20.44 -1.66
CA THR A 43 -15.07 -21.65 -2.35
C THR A 43 -14.72 -22.78 -1.38
N ASN A 44 -14.08 -22.47 -0.25
CA ASN A 44 -13.57 -23.47 0.69
C ASN A 44 -14.45 -23.66 1.94
N ARG A 45 -15.46 -22.80 2.15
CA ARG A 45 -16.39 -22.80 3.30
C ARG A 45 -15.71 -22.60 4.67
N MET A 46 -14.47 -22.14 4.69
CA MET A 46 -13.69 -21.91 5.91
C MET A 46 -13.76 -20.44 6.30
N SER A 47 -14.73 -20.08 7.15
CA SER A 47 -14.80 -18.75 7.76
C SER A 47 -13.72 -18.55 8.83
N ALA A 48 -13.49 -17.29 9.25
CA ALA A 48 -12.57 -16.98 10.35
C ALA A 48 -12.92 -17.76 11.64
N SER A 49 -14.21 -17.92 11.95
CA SER A 49 -14.68 -18.69 13.10
C SER A 49 -14.39 -20.19 12.93
N ALA A 50 -14.64 -20.75 11.74
CA ALA A 50 -14.33 -22.15 11.46
C ALA A 50 -12.82 -22.45 11.58
N LEU A 51 -11.98 -21.56 11.06
CA LEU A 51 -10.53 -21.67 11.21
C LEU A 51 -10.10 -21.54 12.68
N ALA A 52 -10.68 -20.61 13.43
CA ALA A 52 -10.37 -20.44 14.84
C ALA A 52 -10.67 -21.70 15.67
N ILE A 53 -11.82 -22.35 15.43
CA ILE A 53 -12.21 -23.59 16.13
C ILE A 53 -11.17 -24.70 15.91
N VAL A 54 -10.65 -24.83 14.70
CA VAL A 54 -9.69 -25.88 14.33
C VAL A 54 -8.29 -25.59 14.85
N PHE A 55 -7.84 -24.33 14.77
CA PHE A 55 -6.47 -23.96 15.08
C PHE A 55 -6.23 -23.56 16.54
N ALA A 56 -7.23 -23.03 17.25
CA ALA A 56 -7.05 -22.56 18.62
C ALA A 56 -6.52 -23.65 19.58
N PRO A 57 -7.00 -24.90 19.55
CA PRO A 57 -6.46 -25.97 20.39
C PRO A 57 -4.98 -26.28 20.14
N CYS A 58 -4.50 -26.05 18.92
CA CYS A 58 -3.13 -26.33 18.52
C CYS A 58 -2.18 -25.17 18.83
N VAL A 59 -2.67 -23.94 18.72
CA VAL A 59 -1.88 -22.70 18.83
C VAL A 59 -1.85 -22.16 20.26
N LEU A 60 -2.97 -22.20 20.98
CA LEU A 60 -3.16 -21.62 22.31
C LEU A 60 -3.43 -22.71 23.34
N ARG A 61 -2.50 -23.67 23.46
CA ARG A 61 -2.65 -24.81 24.37
C ARG A 61 -2.80 -24.33 25.82
N GLY A 62 -3.82 -24.84 26.51
CA GLY A 62 -3.98 -24.71 27.95
C GLY A 62 -2.89 -25.48 28.70
N ARG A 63 -2.74 -25.21 30.01
CA ARG A 63 -1.77 -25.93 30.84
C ARG A 63 -2.30 -27.33 31.17
N ASP A 64 -1.51 -28.36 30.88
CA ASP A 64 -1.85 -29.75 31.21
C ASP A 64 -2.05 -29.90 32.73
N GLY A 65 -3.17 -30.51 33.14
CA GLY A 65 -3.49 -30.80 34.55
C GLY A 65 -4.53 -29.89 35.22
N ARG A 66 -5.26 -29.05 34.46
CA ARG A 66 -6.40 -28.28 34.99
C ARG A 66 -7.70 -29.09 35.07
N ASP A 67 -8.60 -28.66 35.94
CA ASP A 67 -9.99 -29.13 36.03
C ASP A 67 -10.64 -29.19 34.63
N PRO A 68 -11.25 -30.33 34.23
CA PRO A 68 -11.93 -30.47 32.94
C PRO A 68 -12.90 -29.33 32.60
N LEU A 69 -13.63 -28.79 33.59
CA LEU A 69 -14.57 -27.69 33.37
C LEU A 69 -13.86 -26.37 33.03
N LEU A 70 -12.69 -26.14 33.62
CA LEU A 70 -11.86 -24.97 33.33
C LEU A 70 -11.23 -25.09 31.95
N GLY A 71 -10.79 -26.30 31.56
CA GLY A 71 -10.28 -26.58 30.22
C GLY A 71 -11.31 -26.28 29.12
N MET A 72 -12.57 -26.63 29.33
CA MET A 72 -13.65 -26.30 28.37
C MET A 72 -13.80 -24.79 28.16
N ARG A 73 -13.67 -23.99 29.23
CA ARG A 73 -13.77 -22.52 29.16
C ARG A 73 -12.55 -21.90 28.49
N GLU A 74 -11.36 -22.45 28.72
CA GLU A 74 -10.12 -22.02 28.08
C GLU A 74 -10.15 -22.24 26.57
N VAL A 75 -10.70 -23.36 26.09
CA VAL A 75 -10.89 -23.62 24.66
C VAL A 75 -11.80 -22.57 24.03
N ALA A 76 -12.93 -22.23 24.68
CA ALA A 76 -13.83 -21.21 24.17
C ALA A 76 -13.16 -19.83 24.06
N HIS A 77 -12.39 -19.43 25.08
CA HIS A 77 -11.64 -18.17 25.06
C HIS A 77 -10.51 -18.17 24.04
N ALA A 78 -9.79 -19.28 23.89
CA ALA A 78 -8.74 -19.44 22.89
C ALA A 78 -9.29 -19.32 21.47
N THR A 79 -10.43 -19.98 21.18
CA THR A 79 -11.14 -19.86 19.91
C THR A 79 -11.57 -18.42 19.65
N ALA A 80 -12.21 -17.76 20.62
CA ALA A 80 -12.65 -16.38 20.47
C ALA A 80 -11.48 -15.40 20.25
N CYS A 81 -10.36 -15.60 20.95
CA CYS A 81 -9.13 -14.81 20.79
C CYS A 81 -8.57 -14.97 19.37
N LEU A 82 -8.45 -16.20 18.89
CA LEU A 82 -7.91 -16.48 17.55
C LEU A 82 -8.84 -15.96 16.44
N GLU A 83 -10.17 -16.12 16.60
CA GLU A 83 -11.16 -15.56 15.68
C GLU A 83 -11.05 -14.04 15.60
N LEU A 84 -10.88 -13.37 16.74
CA LEU A 84 -10.71 -11.92 16.80
C LEU A 84 -9.44 -11.46 16.07
N ILE A 85 -8.32 -12.17 16.23
CA ILE A 85 -7.07 -11.84 15.53
C ILE A 85 -7.23 -12.02 14.01
N ILE A 86 -7.80 -13.15 13.57
CA ILE A 86 -8.01 -13.44 12.14
C ILE A 86 -8.95 -12.39 11.53
N GLY A 87 -10.06 -12.08 12.21
CA GLY A 87 -11.03 -11.09 11.76
C GLY A 87 -10.42 -9.68 11.63
N GLU A 88 -9.66 -9.25 12.64
CA GLU A 88 -8.97 -7.94 12.60
C GLU A 88 -7.98 -7.85 11.44
N GLN A 89 -7.16 -8.89 11.23
CA GLN A 89 -6.20 -8.92 10.13
C GLN A 89 -6.90 -8.99 8.77
N MET A 90 -8.03 -9.68 8.66
CA MET A 90 -8.83 -9.69 7.44
C MET A 90 -9.37 -8.30 7.11
N THR A 91 -9.92 -7.58 8.10
CA THR A 91 -10.36 -6.18 7.91
C THR A 91 -9.19 -5.28 7.51
N ARG A 92 -8.02 -5.43 8.14
CA ARG A 92 -6.82 -4.66 7.81
C ARG A 92 -6.36 -4.90 6.37
N VAL A 93 -6.27 -6.16 5.93
CA VAL A 93 -5.88 -6.49 4.56
C VAL A 93 -6.88 -5.93 3.55
N GLN A 94 -8.19 -6.02 3.83
CA GLN A 94 -9.21 -5.45 2.95
C GLN A 94 -9.11 -3.92 2.85
N SER A 95 -8.83 -3.24 3.96
CA SER A 95 -8.59 -1.79 3.96
C SER A 95 -7.38 -1.44 3.08
N ILE A 96 -6.25 -2.11 3.27
CA ILE A 96 -5.03 -1.86 2.48
C ILE A 96 -5.28 -2.09 0.98
N LEU A 97 -6.00 -3.16 0.62
CA LEU A 97 -6.34 -3.42 -0.78
C LEU A 97 -7.29 -2.35 -1.36
N ALA A 98 -8.24 -1.84 -0.57
CA ALA A 98 -9.09 -0.74 -0.99
C ALA A 98 -8.30 0.56 -1.18
N ASP A 99 -7.34 0.84 -0.29
CA ASP A 99 -6.44 1.99 -0.39
C ASP A 99 -5.58 1.88 -1.66
N ILE A 100 -4.99 0.71 -1.94
CA ILE A 100 -4.24 0.43 -3.18
C ILE A 100 -5.13 0.66 -4.41
N ALA A 101 -6.35 0.12 -4.43
CA ALA A 101 -7.27 0.32 -5.53
C ALA A 101 -7.62 1.81 -5.74
N SER A 102 -7.80 2.56 -4.65
CA SER A 102 -7.99 4.02 -4.71
C SER A 102 -6.78 4.72 -5.31
N LEU A 103 -5.56 4.36 -4.88
CA LEU A 103 -4.31 4.91 -5.43
C LEU A 103 -4.17 4.60 -6.93
N ASP A 104 -4.54 3.41 -7.39
CA ASP A 104 -4.52 3.06 -8.81
C ASP A 104 -5.48 3.93 -9.63
N THR A 105 -6.69 4.21 -9.11
CA THR A 105 -7.61 5.14 -9.78
C THR A 105 -7.09 6.58 -9.81
N ALA A 106 -6.45 7.03 -8.73
CA ALA A 106 -5.83 8.35 -8.67
C ALA A 106 -4.64 8.47 -9.63
N HIS A 107 -3.82 7.41 -9.74
CA HIS A 107 -2.71 7.32 -10.68
C HIS A 107 -3.22 7.42 -12.13
N GLU A 108 -4.28 6.69 -12.48
CA GLU A 108 -4.88 6.74 -13.82
C GLU A 108 -5.43 8.15 -14.12
N ALA A 109 -6.15 8.75 -13.17
CA ALA A 109 -6.69 10.11 -13.33
C ALA A 109 -5.58 11.17 -13.48
N ALA A 110 -4.51 11.08 -12.69
CA ALA A 110 -3.37 11.98 -12.77
C ALA A 110 -2.59 11.79 -14.08
N SER A 111 -2.43 10.54 -14.54
CA SER A 111 -1.79 10.21 -15.81
C SER A 111 -2.59 10.76 -16.99
N HIS A 112 -3.91 10.54 -17.00
CA HIS A 112 -4.79 11.10 -18.01
C HIS A 112 -4.73 12.63 -18.05
N ARG A 113 -4.77 13.29 -16.89
CA ARG A 113 -4.65 14.76 -16.81
C ARG A 113 -3.29 15.24 -17.31
N LEU A 114 -2.20 14.55 -16.98
CA LEU A 114 -0.86 14.88 -17.48
C LEU A 114 -0.80 14.77 -19.00
N LEU A 115 -1.41 13.75 -19.60
CA LEU A 115 -1.50 13.62 -21.06
C LEU A 115 -2.23 14.82 -21.70
N LEU A 116 -3.34 15.27 -21.10
CA LEU A 116 -4.06 16.44 -21.59
C LEU A 116 -3.23 17.73 -21.48
N VAL A 117 -2.50 17.91 -20.38
CA VAL A 117 -1.59 19.04 -20.16
C VAL A 117 -0.43 19.02 -21.16
N LEU A 118 0.15 17.85 -21.45
CA LEU A 118 1.20 17.73 -22.45
C LEU A 118 0.67 18.04 -23.86
N GLN A 119 -0.54 17.60 -24.21
CA GLN A 119 -1.18 17.94 -25.48
C GLN A 119 -1.46 19.45 -25.59
N SER A 120 -1.92 20.10 -24.53
CA SER A 120 -2.16 21.54 -24.52
C SER A 120 -0.86 22.33 -24.67
N LEU A 121 0.22 21.90 -24.00
CA LEU A 121 1.55 22.48 -24.13
C LEU A 121 2.08 22.38 -25.56
N VAL A 122 1.95 21.19 -26.19
CA VAL A 122 2.35 20.99 -27.59
C VAL A 122 1.56 21.91 -28.52
N ARG A 123 0.24 22.08 -28.33
CA ARG A 123 -0.56 23.02 -29.13
C ARG A 123 -0.05 24.45 -28.98
N HIS A 124 0.26 24.91 -27.76
CA HIS A 124 0.77 26.27 -27.53
C HIS A 124 2.16 26.48 -28.15
N LEU A 125 3.04 25.48 -28.10
CA LEU A 125 4.37 25.53 -28.72
C LEU A 125 4.34 25.45 -30.26
N THR A 126 3.28 24.89 -30.85
CA THR A 126 3.14 24.73 -32.31
C THR A 126 2.35 25.87 -32.97
N GLN A 127 1.62 26.67 -32.20
CA GLN A 127 0.90 27.86 -32.70
C GLN A 127 1.76 29.01 -33.28
N PRO A 128 3.06 29.24 -32.92
CA PRO A 128 3.81 30.37 -33.49
C PRO A 128 4.21 30.19 -34.96
N PHE A 129 3.97 29.04 -35.58
CA PHE A 129 4.36 28.80 -36.98
C PHE A 129 3.27 29.09 -38.03
N ALA A 130 2.00 29.18 -37.62
CA ALA A 130 0.89 29.30 -38.58
C ALA A 130 0.57 30.75 -38.99
N THR A 131 0.92 31.75 -38.18
CA THR A 131 0.53 33.16 -38.41
C THR A 131 1.58 34.01 -39.13
N LEU A 132 2.79 33.49 -39.39
CA LEU A 132 3.85 34.24 -40.10
C LEU A 132 3.88 34.04 -41.61
N HIS A 133 3.04 33.16 -42.19
CA HIS A 133 3.06 32.89 -43.64
C HIS A 133 1.96 33.61 -44.44
N GLU A 134 1.13 34.45 -43.80
CA GLU A 134 0.04 35.18 -44.48
C GLU A 134 0.24 36.71 -44.52
N ALA A 135 1.40 37.22 -44.07
CA ALA A 135 1.74 38.65 -44.11
C ALA A 135 2.94 38.98 -45.02
N ALA A 136 3.28 38.10 -45.96
CA ALA A 136 4.40 38.27 -46.88
C ALA A 136 3.96 38.51 -48.34
N PHE A 137 2.90 39.29 -48.55
CA PHE A 137 2.71 39.98 -49.83
C PHE A 137 2.17 41.38 -49.55
N ASP A 138 2.94 42.35 -50.04
CA ASP A 138 2.60 43.76 -50.20
C ASP A 138 3.00 44.70 -49.06
N VAL A 139 4.27 45.17 -49.09
CA VAL A 139 4.61 46.50 -48.53
C VAL A 139 5.71 47.18 -49.37
N ASN A 140 5.34 48.33 -49.94
CA ASN A 140 6.17 49.40 -50.51
C ASN A 140 7.13 50.03 -49.46
N PRO A 141 8.29 50.59 -49.86
CA PRO A 141 9.22 51.20 -48.91
C PRO A 141 8.86 52.67 -48.65
N GLY A 142 8.50 53.03 -47.40
CA GLY A 142 8.25 54.43 -47.04
C GLY A 142 7.93 54.67 -45.56
N GLU A 143 8.99 54.96 -44.79
CA GLU A 143 9.06 55.82 -43.59
C GLU A 143 8.16 55.62 -42.33
N ARG A 144 8.88 55.38 -41.23
CA ARG A 144 8.80 55.97 -39.86
C ARG A 144 7.82 55.45 -38.79
N GLN A 145 8.48 55.18 -37.65
CA GLN A 145 8.10 55.35 -36.23
C GLN A 145 7.15 54.31 -35.61
N GLY A 146 7.63 53.70 -34.52
CA GLY A 146 7.03 52.55 -33.84
C GLY A 146 5.70 52.83 -33.13
N PRO A 147 5.09 51.76 -32.60
CA PRO A 147 5.19 51.58 -31.15
C PRO A 147 5.61 50.16 -30.74
N THR A 148 6.34 50.12 -29.63
CA THR A 148 6.52 48.96 -28.76
C THR A 148 5.14 48.52 -28.25
N GLU A 149 4.58 47.42 -28.76
CA GLU A 149 3.40 46.78 -28.15
C GLU A 149 3.75 45.35 -27.73
N GLU A 150 3.99 45.24 -26.44
CA GLU A 150 4.24 44.04 -25.67
C GLU A 150 2.99 43.15 -25.64
N ILE A 151 2.78 42.32 -26.66
CA ILE A 151 1.83 41.18 -26.61
C ILE A 151 2.46 39.82 -26.16
N PRO A 152 3.75 39.66 -25.77
CA PRO A 152 4.24 38.36 -25.28
C PRO A 152 3.72 37.91 -23.90
N THR A 153 3.22 38.80 -23.05
CA THR A 153 3.10 38.50 -21.61
C THR A 153 1.99 37.53 -21.23
N LEU A 154 0.83 37.57 -21.91
CA LEU A 154 -0.30 36.69 -21.60
C LEU A 154 -0.06 35.25 -22.09
N PHE A 155 0.49 35.11 -23.30
CA PHE A 155 0.81 33.82 -23.91
C PHE A 155 1.93 33.10 -23.15
N ASP A 156 2.93 33.85 -22.66
CA ASP A 156 3.98 33.30 -21.80
C ASP A 156 3.46 32.92 -20.41
N GLN A 157 2.54 33.70 -19.83
CA GLN A 157 1.90 33.37 -18.55
C GLN A 157 1.11 32.05 -18.63
N ASP A 158 0.31 31.86 -19.67
CA ASP A 158 -0.45 30.62 -19.88
C ASP A 158 0.49 29.41 -20.11
N ALA A 159 1.56 29.58 -20.89
CA ALA A 159 2.55 28.53 -21.09
C ALA A 159 3.34 28.20 -19.81
N THR A 160 3.63 29.18 -18.95
CA THR A 160 4.26 28.92 -17.64
C THR A 160 3.33 28.17 -16.69
N ALA A 161 2.05 28.54 -16.64
CA ALA A 161 1.05 27.85 -15.82
C ALA A 161 0.88 26.38 -16.22
N ILE A 162 0.82 26.09 -17.54
CA ILE A 162 0.73 24.72 -18.06
C ILE A 162 1.98 23.90 -17.68
N ARG A 163 3.18 24.48 -17.77
CA ARG A 163 4.44 23.82 -17.34
C ARG A 163 4.51 23.59 -15.84
N ASP A 164 3.95 24.50 -15.05
CA ASP A 164 3.87 24.34 -13.60
C ASP A 164 2.89 23.22 -13.22
N GLU A 165 1.74 23.15 -13.89
CA GLU A 165 0.77 22.06 -13.73
C GLU A 165 1.40 20.70 -14.09
N GLU A 166 2.10 20.60 -15.22
CA GLU A 166 2.85 19.40 -15.64
C GLU A 166 3.81 18.94 -14.54
N ARG A 167 4.58 19.88 -13.96
CA ARG A 167 5.54 19.59 -12.89
C ARG A 167 4.86 19.08 -11.63
N ILE A 168 3.71 19.66 -11.27
CA ILE A 168 2.91 19.23 -10.12
C ILE A 168 2.38 17.81 -10.34
N LEU A 169 1.78 17.54 -11.50
CA LEU A 169 1.22 16.23 -11.83
C LEU A 169 2.28 15.12 -11.82
N ARG A 170 3.49 15.39 -12.33
CA ARG A 170 4.60 14.43 -12.24
C ARG A 170 5.01 14.12 -10.81
N LYS A 171 5.09 15.14 -9.95
CA LYS A 171 5.38 14.94 -8.52
C LYS A 171 4.27 14.15 -7.82
N GLN A 172 3.00 14.43 -8.16
CA GLN A 172 1.86 13.68 -7.63
C GLN A 172 1.89 12.22 -8.06
N LEU A 173 2.18 11.93 -9.33
CA LEU A 173 2.33 10.56 -9.83
C LEU A 173 3.43 9.80 -9.11
N GLN A 174 4.59 10.44 -8.89
CA GLN A 174 5.67 9.86 -8.11
C GLN A 174 5.22 9.57 -6.67
N SER A 175 4.58 10.52 -6.00
CA SER A 175 4.07 10.34 -4.63
C SER A 175 3.07 9.19 -4.52
N ILE A 176 2.15 9.07 -5.49
CA ILE A 176 1.17 7.98 -5.52
C ILE A 176 1.86 6.61 -5.71
N GLN A 177 2.91 6.55 -6.53
CA GLN A 177 3.68 5.32 -6.73
C GLN A 177 4.45 4.92 -5.47
N GLU A 178 5.08 5.87 -4.79
CA GLU A 178 5.80 5.64 -3.53
C GLU A 178 4.86 5.11 -2.44
N GLU A 179 3.69 5.73 -2.25
CA GLU A 179 2.69 5.28 -1.26
C GLU A 179 2.13 3.88 -1.58
N ARG A 180 1.89 3.59 -2.87
CA ARG A 180 1.43 2.27 -3.30
C ARG A 180 2.48 1.19 -3.00
N GLU A 181 3.75 1.49 -3.24
CA GLU A 181 4.85 0.58 -2.92
C GLU A 181 4.93 0.34 -1.41
N GLU A 182 4.84 1.39 -0.60
CA GLU A 182 4.84 1.29 0.87
C GLU A 182 3.73 0.36 1.39
N LEU A 183 2.48 0.56 0.92
CA LEU A 183 1.35 -0.30 1.29
C LEU A 183 1.54 -1.75 0.82
N SER A 184 2.11 -1.94 -0.38
CA SER A 184 2.37 -3.27 -0.94
C SER A 184 3.45 -4.03 -0.14
N TYR A 185 4.53 -3.36 0.23
CA TYR A 185 5.59 -3.93 1.06
C TYR A 185 5.12 -4.18 2.50
N GLY A 186 4.32 -3.28 3.08
CA GLY A 186 3.74 -3.45 4.41
C GLY A 186 2.83 -4.67 4.55
N MET A 187 2.15 -5.05 3.46
CA MET A 187 1.33 -6.27 3.39
C MET A 187 2.18 -7.55 3.22
N LEU A 188 3.37 -7.43 2.62
CA LEU A 188 4.29 -8.52 2.29
C LEU A 188 5.44 -8.71 3.27
N ALA A 189 5.48 -7.99 4.40
CA ALA A 189 6.46 -8.17 5.48
C ALA A 189 6.25 -9.50 6.24
N LEU A 190 6.23 -10.60 5.50
CA LEU A 190 6.78 -11.88 5.89
C LEU A 190 8.24 -11.83 5.43
N GLU A 191 9.14 -11.32 6.27
CA GLU A 191 10.56 -11.41 5.98
C GLU A 191 10.91 -12.88 5.64
N PRO A 192 11.75 -13.09 4.60
CA PRO A 192 12.34 -14.38 4.32
C PRO A 192 12.99 -14.90 5.60
N CYS A 193 12.60 -16.09 6.01
CA CYS A 193 13.35 -16.81 7.02
C CYS A 193 14.73 -17.12 6.43
N GLY A 194 15.74 -16.31 6.74
CA GLY A 194 17.13 -16.76 6.71
C GLY A 194 17.27 -17.82 7.81
N SER A 195 16.82 -19.04 7.50
CA SER A 195 16.73 -20.15 8.46
C SER A 195 17.84 -21.19 8.28
N ASP A 196 18.90 -20.90 7.52
CA ASP A 196 20.03 -21.82 7.30
C ASP A 196 21.38 -21.08 7.23
N GLU A 197 21.79 -20.42 8.31
CA GLU A 197 23.20 -20.16 8.69
C GLU A 197 23.10 -19.94 10.21
N GLU A 198 23.41 -20.89 11.09
CA GLU A 198 24.75 -21.31 11.44
C GLU A 198 24.69 -22.70 12.11
N THR A 199 25.10 -23.75 11.42
CA THR A 199 25.66 -24.96 12.06
C THR A 199 26.91 -25.38 11.31
N LEU A 200 27.94 -24.53 11.37
CA LEU A 200 29.32 -24.97 11.17
C LEU A 200 29.96 -25.15 12.54
N ASP A 201 29.54 -26.18 13.27
CA ASP A 201 30.25 -26.63 14.46
C ASP A 201 31.49 -27.41 14.02
N SER A 202 32.62 -26.74 14.14
CA SER A 202 33.92 -27.26 14.57
C SER A 202 34.47 -28.50 13.85
N GLY A 203 35.38 -28.24 12.91
CA GLY A 203 36.36 -29.22 12.47
C GLY A 203 37.20 -29.72 13.66
N ALA A 204 37.03 -30.98 14.02
CA ALA A 204 37.96 -31.69 14.87
C ALA A 204 39.29 -31.88 14.12
N SER A 205 40.30 -31.11 14.51
CA SER A 205 41.71 -31.42 14.24
C SER A 205 42.54 -31.01 15.43
N LEU A 206 42.70 -31.96 16.35
CA LEU A 206 43.87 -32.03 17.21
C LEU A 206 44.63 -33.28 16.77
N GLY A 207 45.77 -33.03 16.14
CA GLY A 207 46.73 -34.07 15.81
C GLY A 207 47.34 -34.70 17.06
N THR A 208 47.65 -35.99 16.93
CA THR A 208 48.59 -36.73 17.78
C THR A 208 49.67 -37.28 16.89
#